data_AF-A0A937FVT1-F1
#
_entry.id   AF-A0A937FVT1-F1
#
_cell.length_a   1.000
_cell.length_b   1.000
_cell.length_c   1.000
_cell.angle_alpha   90.00
_cell.angle_beta   90.00
_cell.angle_gamma   90.00
#
_symmetry.space_group_name_H-M   'P 1'
#
loop_
_entity.id
_entity.type
_entity.pdbx_description
1 polymer ?
#
loop_
_entity_poly.entity_id
_entity_poly.type
_entity_poly.pdbx_seq_one_letter_code
_entity_poly.pdbx_strand_id
1 'polypeptide(L)'
;MARKLRFYYIWNIKHILVGVIVILISLIAIVGFYSYPRWYNFYKLSRYDKVAWGKVLSFHEKSIIRQTQYGSGLKVDHFKVKYTFSYSDSTYIINEEVNGTFLNGYRLRNVLSKQDSIAKIRFLSSDPSDSMVDLTEIKE
;
A
#
# COMPACT_ATOMS: atom_id res chain seq x y z
N MET A 1 -32.65 -54.80 -10.50
CA MET A 1 -32.17 -53.81 -11.50
C MET A 1 -31.09 -52.95 -10.87
N ALA A 2 -29.81 -53.20 -11.18
CA ALA A 2 -28.72 -52.37 -10.67
C ALA A 2 -28.63 -51.08 -11.50
N ARG A 3 -28.94 -49.93 -10.88
CA ARG A 3 -28.67 -48.61 -11.46
C ARG A 3 -27.15 -48.46 -11.57
N LYS A 4 -26.59 -48.59 -12.77
CA LYS A 4 -25.22 -48.16 -13.08
C LYS A 4 -25.15 -46.64 -12.87
N LEU A 5 -24.62 -46.21 -11.72
CA LEU A 5 -24.27 -44.81 -11.47
C LEU A 5 -23.29 -44.38 -12.57
N ARG A 6 -23.69 -43.36 -13.34
CA ARG A 6 -22.91 -42.80 -14.45
C ARG A 6 -21.70 -42.05 -13.90
N PHE A 7 -20.64 -42.77 -13.57
CA PHE A 7 -19.32 -42.27 -13.17
C PHE A 7 -18.57 -41.51 -14.28
N TYR A 8 -19.18 -41.30 -15.45
CA TYR A 8 -18.51 -40.74 -16.63
C TYR A 8 -18.55 -39.21 -16.75
N TYR A 9 -19.33 -38.49 -15.94
CA TYR A 9 -19.41 -37.02 -16.07
C TYR A 9 -18.16 -36.31 -15.50
N ILE A 10 -17.47 -36.95 -14.54
CA ILE A 10 -16.29 -36.39 -13.85
C ILE A 10 -15.00 -36.61 -14.65
N TRP A 11 -14.98 -37.53 -15.61
CA TRP A 11 -13.79 -37.94 -16.37
C TRP A 11 -13.69 -37.36 -17.79
N ASN A 12 -14.53 -36.38 -18.12
CA ASN A 12 -14.44 -35.71 -19.40
C ASN A 12 -13.32 -34.65 -19.33
N ILE A 13 -12.19 -34.94 -19.98
CA ILE A 13 -10.94 -34.13 -19.98
C ILE A 13 -11.21 -32.64 -20.19
N LYS A 14 -12.22 -32.28 -20.98
CA LYS A 14 -12.63 -30.88 -21.21
C LYS A 14 -13.06 -30.18 -19.92
N HIS A 15 -13.83 -30.85 -19.05
CA HIS A 15 -14.27 -30.27 -17.78
C HIS A 15 -13.13 -30.15 -16.77
N ILE A 16 -12.19 -31.09 -16.78
CA ILE A 16 -10.97 -31.02 -15.96
C ILE A 16 -10.12 -29.81 -16.38
N LEU A 17 -9.92 -29.61 -17.69
CA LEU A 17 -9.11 -28.54 -18.25
C LEU A 17 -9.71 -27.14 -17.96
N VAL A 18 -11.04 -27.01 -18.10
CA VAL A 18 -11.76 -25.78 -17.69
C VAL A 18 -11.60 -25.53 -16.19
N GLY A 19 -11.72 -26.56 -15.34
CA GLY A 19 -11.52 -26.43 -13.90
C GLY A 19 -10.11 -25.94 -13.54
N VAL A 20 -9.09 -26.48 -14.19
CA VAL A 20 -7.69 -26.05 -14.01
C VAL A 20 -7.49 -24.59 -14.41
N ILE A 21 -8.06 -24.16 -15.55
CA ILE A 21 -8.00 -22.76 -15.99
C ILE A 21 -8.68 -21.83 -14.97
N VAL A 22 -9.86 -22.20 -14.48
CA VAL A 22 -10.58 -21.40 -13.46
C VAL A 22 -9.75 -21.28 -12.18
N ILE A 23 -9.11 -22.36 -11.73
CA ILE A 23 -8.23 -22.32 -10.55
C ILE A 23 -7.02 -21.41 -10.79
N LEU A 24 -6.38 -21.50 -11.96
CA LEU A 24 -5.25 -20.64 -12.34
C LEU A 24 -5.63 -19.16 -12.38
N ILE A 25 -6.75 -18.82 -13.00
CA ILE A 25 -7.27 -17.45 -13.03
C ILE A 25 -7.59 -16.97 -11.61
N SER A 26 -8.20 -17.82 -10.78
CA SER A 26 -8.51 -17.49 -9.38
C SER A 26 -7.24 -17.22 -8.57
N LEU A 27 -6.19 -18.02 -8.76
CA LEU A 27 -4.88 -17.81 -8.12
C LEU A 27 -4.25 -16.49 -8.57
N ILE A 28 -4.26 -16.19 -9.87
CA ILE A 28 -3.75 -14.92 -10.40
C ILE A 28 -4.53 -13.74 -9.82
N ALA A 29 -5.85 -13.83 -9.74
CA ALA A 29 -6.70 -12.80 -9.17
C ALA A 29 -6.41 -12.58 -7.67
N ILE A 30 -6.21 -13.65 -6.91
CA ILE A 30 -5.82 -13.57 -5.50
C ILE A 30 -4.47 -12.84 -5.36
N VAL A 31 -3.45 -13.25 -6.11
CA VAL A 31 -2.13 -12.61 -6.08
C VAL A 31 -2.21 -11.12 -6.46
N GLY A 32 -3.01 -10.79 -7.49
CA GLY A 32 -3.26 -9.42 -7.91
C GLY A 32 -3.92 -8.59 -6.81
N PHE A 33 -4.96 -9.12 -6.17
CA PHE A 33 -5.69 -8.44 -5.09
C PHE A 33 -4.80 -8.19 -3.86
N TYR A 34 -4.00 -9.17 -3.45
CA TYR A 34 -3.06 -9.00 -2.34
C TYR A 34 -1.92 -8.02 -2.66
N SER A 35 -1.51 -7.95 -3.93
CA SER A 35 -0.45 -7.04 -4.36
C SER A 35 -0.94 -5.62 -4.65
N TYR A 36 -2.25 -5.42 -4.85
CA TYR A 36 -2.86 -4.16 -5.28
C TYR A 36 -2.41 -2.92 -4.48
N PRO A 37 -2.36 -2.93 -3.13
CA PRO A 37 -1.91 -1.75 -2.37
C PRO A 37 -0.46 -1.33 -2.68
N ARG A 38 0.40 -2.30 -3.00
CA ARG A 38 1.80 -2.09 -3.36
C ARG A 38 1.91 -1.44 -4.73
N TRP A 39 1.17 -1.95 -5.72
CA TRP A 39 1.11 -1.40 -7.07
C TRP A 39 0.52 0.01 -7.08
N TYR A 40 -0.54 0.25 -6.31
CA TYR A 40 -1.15 1.58 -6.19
C TYR A 40 -0.17 2.61 -5.64
N ASN A 41 0.54 2.29 -4.54
CA ASN A 41 1.55 3.19 -3.98
C ASN A 41 2.72 3.44 -4.95
N PHE A 42 3.17 2.40 -5.66
CA PHE A 42 4.20 2.54 -6.68
C PHE A 42 3.76 3.48 -7.81
N TYR A 43 2.54 3.29 -8.33
CA TYR A 43 1.97 4.16 -9.35
C TYR A 43 1.79 5.60 -8.86
N LYS A 44 1.30 5.80 -7.63
CA LYS A 44 1.20 7.14 -7.03
C LYS A 44 2.58 7.81 -6.96
N LEU A 45 3.60 7.11 -6.49
CA LEU A 45 4.97 7.64 -6.38
C LEU A 45 5.63 7.89 -7.75
N SER A 46 5.21 7.18 -8.80
CA SER A 46 5.74 7.35 -10.16
C SER A 46 5.33 8.67 -10.83
N ARG A 47 4.31 9.35 -10.28
CA ARG A 47 3.88 10.67 -10.79
C ARG A 47 4.87 11.78 -10.45
N TYR A 48 5.64 11.61 -9.39
CA TYR A 48 6.61 12.59 -8.93
C TYR A 48 7.93 12.46 -9.70
N ASP A 49 8.39 13.55 -10.30
CA ASP A 49 9.57 13.59 -11.17
C ASP A 49 10.85 14.04 -10.44
N LYS A 50 10.72 14.60 -9.23
CA LYS A 50 11.86 15.05 -8.41
C LYS A 50 11.88 14.39 -7.04
N VAL A 51 13.09 14.38 -6.46
CA VAL A 51 13.38 13.81 -5.15
C VAL A 51 14.18 14.81 -4.33
N ALA A 52 13.81 14.98 -3.07
CA ALA A 52 14.55 15.75 -2.07
C ALA A 52 14.66 14.95 -0.76
N TRP A 53 15.55 15.41 0.12
CA TRP A 53 15.60 14.94 1.50
C TRP A 53 14.97 15.99 2.38
N GLY A 54 14.08 15.57 3.28
CA GLY A 54 13.44 16.46 4.22
C GLY A 54 13.24 15.81 5.57
N LYS A 55 12.82 16.62 6.53
CA LYS A 55 12.67 16.21 7.92
C LYS A 55 11.21 15.92 8.22
N VAL A 56 10.94 14.72 8.72
CA VAL A 56 9.63 14.39 9.29
C VAL A 56 9.55 15.02 10.67
N LEU A 57 8.53 15.85 10.88
CA LEU A 57 8.34 16.60 12.13
C LEU A 57 7.48 15.82 13.11
N SER A 58 6.39 15.22 12.63
CA SER A 58 5.50 14.40 13.42
C SER A 58 4.62 13.53 12.54
N PHE A 59 4.02 12.49 13.13
CA PHE A 59 2.88 11.83 12.53
C PHE A 59 1.82 11.51 13.58
N HIS A 60 0.55 11.51 13.19
CA HIS A 60 -0.57 11.14 14.05
C HIS A 60 -1.39 10.01 13.42
N GLU A 61 -1.67 8.99 14.20
CA GLU A 61 -2.51 7.86 13.78
C GLU A 61 -3.99 8.28 13.83
N LYS A 62 -4.72 8.08 12.73
CA LYS A 62 -6.18 8.24 12.69
C LYS A 62 -6.81 6.87 12.58
N SER A 63 -7.49 6.45 13.64
CA SER A 63 -8.20 5.19 13.71
C SER A 63 -9.69 5.39 13.45
N ILE A 64 -10.30 4.38 12.82
CA ILE A 64 -11.73 4.28 12.62
C ILE A 64 -12.23 2.97 13.23
N ILE A 65 -13.48 2.97 13.68
CA ILE A 65 -14.16 1.73 14.05
C ILE A 65 -14.66 1.09 12.76
N ARG A 66 -14.22 -0.14 12.50
CA ARG A 66 -14.69 -0.91 11.37
C ARG A 66 -15.47 -2.11 11.88
N GLN A 67 -16.72 -2.21 11.42
CA GLN A 67 -17.55 -3.37 11.68
C GLN A 67 -17.17 -4.49 10.71
N THR A 68 -16.92 -5.68 11.26
CA THR A 68 -16.61 -6.90 10.51
C THR A 68 -17.57 -8.02 10.91
N GLN A 69 -17.53 -9.14 10.21
CA GLN A 69 -18.31 -10.34 10.56
C GLN A 69 -17.96 -10.88 11.96
N TYR A 70 -16.80 -10.52 12.50
CA TYR A 70 -16.32 -10.94 13.83
C TYR A 70 -16.55 -9.86 14.91
N GLY A 71 -17.28 -8.79 14.60
CA GLY A 71 -17.54 -7.67 15.51
C GLY A 71 -16.85 -6.37 15.09
N SER A 72 -16.95 -5.37 15.97
CA SER A 72 -16.35 -4.05 15.77
C SER A 72 -14.91 -4.02 16.25
N GLY A 73 -13.99 -3.63 15.37
CA GLY A 73 -12.57 -3.47 15.68
C GLY A 73 -12.08 -2.07 15.38
N LEU A 74 -11.11 -1.59 16.16
CA LEU A 74 -10.36 -0.38 15.82
C LEU A 74 -9.33 -0.73 14.73
N LYS A 75 -9.37 0.01 13.62
CA LYS A 75 -8.40 -0.10 12.54
C LYS A 75 -7.79 1.27 12.27
N VAL A 76 -6.47 1.32 12.11
CA VAL A 76 -5.80 2.53 11.63
C VAL A 76 -6.17 2.74 10.17
N ASP A 77 -6.77 3.88 9.87
CA ASP A 77 -7.19 4.24 8.51
C ASP A 77 -6.02 4.88 7.77
N HIS A 78 -5.47 5.96 8.33
CA HIS A 78 -4.33 6.68 7.78
C HIS A 78 -3.47 7.32 8.89
N PHE A 79 -2.24 7.67 8.54
CA PHE A 79 -1.33 8.50 9.32
C PHE A 79 -1.31 9.90 8.71
N LYS A 80 -1.52 10.94 9.52
CA LYS A 80 -1.28 12.32 9.10
C LYS A 80 0.17 12.67 9.40
N VAL A 81 0.99 12.78 8.36
CA VAL A 81 2.43 13.03 8.46
C VAL A 81 2.71 14.48 8.14
N LYS A 82 3.42 15.17 9.04
CA LYS A 82 3.89 16.53 8.82
C LYS A 82 5.39 16.52 8.57
N TYR A 83 5.85 17.11 7.48
CA TYR A 83 7.26 17.14 7.12
C TYR A 83 7.66 18.46 6.46
N THR A 84 8.97 18.71 6.41
CA THR A 84 9.55 19.89 5.77
C THR A 84 10.66 19.49 4.81
N PHE A 85 10.76 20.19 3.67
CA PHE A 85 11.88 20.02 2.75
C PHE A 85 12.17 21.33 2.01
N SER A 86 13.37 21.44 1.44
CA SER A 86 13.79 22.62 0.72
C SER A 86 14.01 22.31 -0.77
N TYR A 87 13.54 23.21 -1.63
CA TYR A 87 13.73 23.15 -3.08
C TYR A 87 13.79 24.56 -3.66
N SER A 88 14.80 24.83 -4.51
CA SER A 88 15.00 26.14 -5.16
C SER A 88 14.89 27.33 -4.18
N ASP A 89 15.67 27.27 -3.09
CA ASP A 89 15.74 28.26 -2.00
C ASP A 89 14.46 28.46 -1.17
N SER A 90 13.38 27.75 -1.50
CA SER A 90 12.12 27.75 -0.74
C SER A 90 12.04 26.54 0.18
N THR A 91 11.43 26.72 1.35
CA THR A 91 11.14 25.63 2.30
C THR A 91 9.64 25.39 2.36
N TYR A 92 9.25 24.13 2.16
CA TYR A 92 7.87 23.69 2.11
C TYR A 92 7.54 22.90 3.35
N ILE A 93 6.40 23.18 3.98
CA ILE A 93 5.87 22.44 5.12
C ILE A 93 4.56 21.80 4.70
N ILE A 94 4.55 20.47 4.63
CA ILE A 94 3.46 19.69 4.03
C ILE A 94 2.82 18.78 5.07
N ASN A 95 1.50 18.64 4.97
CA ASN A 95 0.72 17.63 5.70
C ASN A 95 0.19 16.63 4.69
N GLU A 96 0.59 15.36 4.82
CA GLU A 96 0.20 14.29 3.92
C GLU A 96 -0.56 13.20 4.69
N GLU A 97 -1.52 12.57 4.01
CA GLU A 97 -2.17 11.36 4.49
C GLU A 97 -1.53 10.11 3.87
N VAL A 98 -0.94 9.29 4.73
CA VAL A 98 -0.29 8.03 4.36
C VAL A 98 -1.16 6.87 4.83
N ASN A 99 -1.34 5.85 3.99
CA ASN A 99 -2.14 4.67 4.32
C ASN A 99 -1.73 4.04 5.67
N GLY A 100 -2.73 3.73 6.50
CA GLY A 100 -2.63 3.20 7.87
C GLY A 100 -2.14 1.76 8.00
N THR A 101 -1.18 1.35 7.16
CA THR A 101 -0.62 0.00 7.22
C THR A 101 0.42 -0.12 8.34
N PHE A 102 0.53 -1.31 8.93
CA PHE A 102 1.53 -1.60 9.97
C PHE A 102 2.96 -1.25 9.50
N LEU A 103 3.29 -1.59 8.25
CA LEU A 103 4.59 -1.29 7.65
C LEU A 103 4.87 0.22 7.60
N ASN A 104 3.91 1.02 7.15
CA ASN A 104 4.08 2.48 7.11
C ASN A 104 4.22 3.07 8.52
N GLY A 105 3.44 2.59 9.49
CA GLY A 105 3.55 3.02 10.88
C GLY A 105 4.93 2.69 11.48
N TYR A 106 5.43 1.47 11.25
CA TYR A 106 6.77 1.06 11.67
C TYR A 106 7.85 1.95 11.04
N ARG A 107 7.74 2.21 9.74
CA ARG A 107 8.68 3.03 8.97
C ARG A 107 8.72 4.48 9.44
N LEU A 108 7.56 5.09 9.67
CA LEU A 108 7.46 6.45 10.22
C LEU A 108 8.05 6.55 11.63
N ARG A 109 7.79 5.55 12.50
CA ARG A 109 8.42 5.47 13.83
C ARG A 109 9.94 5.36 13.73
N ASN A 110 10.44 4.53 12.82
CA ASN A 110 11.88 4.38 12.59
C ASN A 110 12.51 5.72 12.15
N VAL A 111 11.91 6.41 11.18
CA VAL A 111 12.38 7.73 10.76
C VAL A 111 12.44 8.70 11.94
N LEU A 112 11.35 8.84 12.71
CA LEU A 112 11.33 9.76 13.87
C LEU A 112 12.30 9.36 14.98
N SER A 113 12.65 8.07 15.10
CA SER A 113 13.63 7.62 16.10
C SER A 113 15.07 7.97 15.75
N LYS A 114 15.36 8.28 14.47
CA LYS A 114 16.68 8.76 14.05
C LYS A 114 16.87 10.23 14.44
N GLN A 115 18.09 10.59 14.85
CA GLN A 115 18.45 11.92 15.36
C GLN A 115 18.02 13.07 14.44
N ASP A 116 18.16 12.89 13.13
CA ASP A 116 17.82 13.94 12.16
C ASP A 116 16.40 13.82 11.60
N SER A 117 15.72 12.69 11.84
CA SER A 117 14.38 12.37 11.34
C SER A 117 14.20 12.60 9.83
N ILE A 118 15.26 12.35 9.05
CA ILE A 118 15.29 12.59 7.61
C ILE A 118 14.59 11.46 6.85
N ALA A 119 13.75 11.83 5.89
CA ALA A 119 13.12 10.93 4.94
C ALA A 119 13.28 11.45 3.51
N LYS A 120 13.19 10.51 2.56
CA LYS A 120 13.14 10.80 1.13
C LYS A 120 11.75 11.33 0.79
N ILE A 121 11.68 12.45 0.09
CA ILE A 121 10.44 13.09 -0.34
C ILE A 121 10.45 13.14 -1.86
N ARG A 122 9.35 12.73 -2.47
CA ARG A 122 9.13 12.91 -3.91
C ARG A 122 8.11 14.01 -4.12
N PHE A 123 8.32 14.84 -5.13
CA PHE A 123 7.45 15.98 -5.43
C PHE A 123 7.40 16.25 -6.93
N LEU A 124 6.39 17.00 -7.35
CA LEU A 124 6.28 17.49 -8.74
C LEU A 124 7.13 18.76 -8.90
N SER A 125 8.02 18.79 -9.89
CA SER A 125 8.82 20.00 -10.19
C SER A 125 7.95 21.21 -10.53
N SER A 126 6.80 20.98 -11.17
CA SER A 126 5.81 22.01 -11.50
C SER A 126 5.07 22.56 -10.29
N ASP A 127 4.92 21.76 -9.24
CA ASP A 127 4.26 22.14 -7.98
C ASP A 127 4.87 21.38 -6.80
N PRO A 128 5.90 21.93 -6.15
CA PRO A 128 6.53 21.27 -5.01
C PRO A 128 5.59 21.09 -3.80
N SER A 129 4.43 21.76 -3.75
CA SER A 129 3.46 21.52 -2.70
C SER A 129 2.73 20.17 -2.84
N ASP A 130 2.66 19.62 -4.06
CA ASP A 130 2.29 18.23 -4.28
C ASP A 130 3.51 17.34 -4.08
N SER A 131 3.64 16.86 -2.85
CA SER A 131 4.74 16.00 -2.43
C SER A 131 4.25 14.85 -1.57
N MET A 132 5.08 13.81 -1.51
CA MET A 132 4.84 12.60 -0.75
C MET A 132 6.11 12.08 -0.08
N VAL A 133 6.00 11.64 1.16
CA VAL A 133 7.08 10.93 1.84
C VAL A 133 7.23 9.55 1.21
N ASP A 134 8.41 9.28 0.65
CA ASP A 134 8.76 7.96 0.14
C ASP A 134 9.18 7.05 1.28
N LEU A 135 8.22 6.29 1.78
CA LEU A 135 8.45 5.26 2.78
C LEU A 135 8.88 3.94 2.16
N THR A 136 9.18 3.81 0.86
CA THR A 136 9.54 2.49 0.28
C THR A 136 10.94 2.02 0.67
N GLU A 137 11.88 2.95 0.78
CA GLU A 137 13.29 2.73 1.13
C GLU A 137 13.66 3.61 2.33
N ILE A 138 13.90 3.00 3.48
CA ILE A 138 14.61 3.69 4.57
C ILE A 138 16.06 3.22 4.45
N LYS A 139 17.00 4.14 4.20
CA LYS A 139 18.43 3.83 4.36
C LYS A 139 18.61 3.39 5.82
N GLU A 140 19.02 2.14 6.02
CA GLU A 140 19.44 1.63 7.33
C GLU A 140 20.61 2.46 7.83
#